data_AF-A0AAU1KYY0-F1
#
_entry.id   AF-A0AAU1KYY0-F1
#
_cell.length_a   1.000
_cell.length_b   1.000
_cell.length_c   1.000
_cell.angle_alpha   90.00
_cell.angle_beta   90.00
_cell.angle_gamma   90.00
#
_symmetry.space_group_name_H-M   'P 1'
#
loop_
_entity.id
_entity.type
_entity.pdbx_description
1 polymer ?
#
loop_
_entity_poly.entity_id
_entity_poly.type
_entity_poly.pdbx_seq_one_letter_code
_entity_poly.pdbx_strand_id
1 'polypeptide(L)'
;MHETVLPAVQIAVALALVAWMITGFTRLPSRWLRWKMFCHATFTIISLTGTKDGRSEPVNVYDHLSPGSFILGPPQLQAILDYLTGSGRYDRIDGHGRILSTRGEQPVEVRSSRVVL
;
A
#
# COMPACT_ATOMS: atom_id res chain seq x y z
N MET A 1 -34.37 36.50 -27.08
CA MET A 1 -32.93 36.11 -27.14
C MET A 1 -32.43 35.54 -25.79
N HIS A 2 -33.23 34.78 -25.04
CA HIS A 2 -32.79 34.15 -23.78
C HIS A 2 -32.83 32.61 -23.83
N GLU A 3 -33.63 32.02 -24.73
CA GLU A 3 -33.77 30.56 -24.84
C GLU A 3 -32.56 29.87 -25.47
N THR A 4 -31.78 30.54 -26.30
CA THR A 4 -30.59 29.97 -26.96
C THR A 4 -29.32 30.06 -26.10
N VAL A 5 -29.31 30.91 -25.07
CA VAL A 5 -28.14 31.14 -24.21
C VAL A 5 -28.02 30.05 -23.14
N LEU A 6 -29.15 29.60 -22.58
CA LEU A 6 -29.19 28.50 -21.61
C LEU A 6 -28.53 27.19 -22.12
N PRO A 7 -28.86 26.69 -23.32
CA PRO A 7 -28.25 25.46 -23.84
C PRO A 7 -26.78 25.66 -24.19
N ALA A 8 -26.38 26.82 -24.71
CA ALA A 8 -24.97 27.10 -25.02
C ALA A 8 -24.10 27.12 -23.76
N VAL A 9 -24.58 27.73 -22.68
CA VAL A 9 -23.90 27.75 -21.38
C VAL A 9 -23.81 26.35 -20.80
N GLN A 10 -24.88 25.55 -20.87
CA GLN A 10 -24.89 24.18 -20.38
C GLN A 10 -23.87 23.29 -21.13
N ILE A 11 -23.78 23.44 -22.45
CA ILE A 11 -22.80 22.72 -23.27
C ILE A 11 -21.37 23.16 -22.90
N ALA A 12 -21.13 24.46 -22.75
CA ALA A 12 -19.83 24.99 -22.35
C ALA A 12 -19.39 24.46 -20.97
N VAL A 13 -20.31 24.43 -20.00
CA VAL A 13 -20.05 23.89 -18.65
C VAL A 13 -19.79 22.39 -18.71
N ALA A 14 -20.56 21.64 -19.50
CA ALA A 14 -20.35 20.20 -19.67
C ALA A 14 -18.98 19.89 -20.32
N LEU A 15 -18.59 20.63 -21.36
CA LEU A 15 -17.29 20.48 -22.01
C LEU A 15 -16.14 20.87 -21.07
N ALA A 16 -16.29 21.93 -20.28
CA ALA A 16 -15.31 22.31 -19.27
C ALA A 16 -15.15 21.24 -18.19
N LEU A 17 -16.26 20.65 -17.73
CA LEU A 17 -16.25 19.55 -16.76
C LEU A 17 -15.57 18.30 -17.32
N VAL A 18 -15.90 17.93 -18.57
CA VAL A 18 -15.30 16.78 -19.25
C VAL A 18 -13.80 17.00 -19.47
N ALA A 19 -13.39 18.20 -19.93
CA ALA A 19 -11.98 18.54 -20.09
C ALA A 19 -11.23 18.51 -18.74
N TRP A 20 -11.86 18.98 -17.66
CA TRP A 20 -11.32 18.91 -16.31
C TRP A 20 -11.21 17.45 -15.80
N MET A 21 -12.21 16.61 -16.03
CA MET A 21 -12.14 15.18 -15.71
C MET A 21 -11.03 14.48 -16.49
N ILE A 22 -10.92 14.73 -17.80
CA ILE A 22 -9.88 14.14 -18.64
C ILE A 22 -8.49 14.58 -18.15
N THR A 23 -8.26 15.88 -17.98
CA THR A 23 -6.94 16.41 -17.57
C THR A 23 -6.59 16.06 -16.12
N GLY A 24 -7.58 15.98 -15.23
CA GLY A 24 -7.42 15.61 -13.82
C GLY A 24 -7.18 14.12 -13.60
N PHE A 25 -7.79 13.24 -14.39
CA PHE A 25 -7.62 11.78 -14.27
C PHE A 25 -6.43 11.22 -15.07
N THR A 26 -6.11 11.76 -16.24
CA THR A 26 -5.17 11.10 -17.18
C THR A 26 -3.69 11.40 -16.91
N ARG A 27 -3.34 12.46 -16.17
CA ARG A 27 -1.93 12.85 -15.92
C ARG A 27 -1.27 12.12 -14.75
N LEU A 28 -1.48 10.81 -14.67
CA LEU A 28 -1.23 9.90 -13.53
C LEU A 28 -2.39 9.91 -12.51
N PRO A 29 -2.92 8.73 -12.13
CA PRO A 29 -4.08 8.57 -11.24
C PRO A 29 -3.82 8.97 -9.77
N SER A 30 -2.84 9.84 -9.49
CA SER A 30 -2.26 9.99 -8.15
C SER A 30 -1.99 11.41 -7.67
N ARG A 31 -2.25 12.48 -8.45
CA ARG A 31 -1.95 13.85 -7.99
C ARG A 31 -3.15 14.66 -7.52
N TRP A 32 -4.29 14.63 -8.21
CA TRP A 32 -5.45 15.47 -7.85
C TRP A 32 -6.55 14.71 -7.09
N LEU A 33 -6.76 13.43 -7.39
CA LEU A 33 -7.69 12.55 -6.64
C LEU A 33 -7.07 11.93 -5.38
N ARG A 34 -6.02 12.55 -4.82
CA ARG A 34 -5.54 12.30 -3.44
C ARG A 34 -6.49 12.89 -2.40
N TRP A 35 -7.80 12.76 -2.62
CA TRP A 35 -8.72 12.91 -1.51
C TRP A 35 -8.44 11.75 -0.56
N LYS A 36 -8.39 12.00 0.76
CA LYS A 36 -7.98 11.03 1.81
C LYS A 36 -8.67 9.66 1.74
N MET A 37 -9.77 9.55 0.99
CA MET A 37 -10.51 8.31 0.73
C MET A 37 -9.85 7.37 -0.30
N PHE A 38 -9.07 7.86 -1.26
CA PHE A 38 -8.51 7.03 -2.33
C PHE A 38 -7.06 6.60 -2.00
N CYS A 39 -6.98 5.54 -1.19
CA CYS A 39 -5.87 4.59 -1.07
C CYS A 39 -4.47 5.16 -0.72
N HIS A 40 -4.27 5.55 0.54
CA HIS A 40 -2.96 5.44 1.19
C HIS A 40 -2.63 3.97 1.51
N ALA A 41 -2.64 3.11 0.50
CA ALA A 41 -2.24 1.71 0.66
C ALA A 41 -0.72 1.63 0.73
N THR A 42 -0.24 0.83 1.68
CA THR A 42 1.18 0.48 1.81
C THR A 42 1.31 -0.99 1.46
N PHE A 43 2.09 -1.28 0.43
CA PHE A 43 2.37 -2.65 -0.01
C PHE A 43 3.80 -3.01 0.38
N THR A 44 4.01 -4.21 0.91
CA THR A 44 5.34 -4.63 1.40
C THR A 44 5.77 -5.91 0.70
N ILE A 45 6.68 -5.80 -0.26
CA ILE A 45 7.27 -6.98 -0.91
C ILE A 45 8.47 -7.40 -0.06
N ILE A 46 8.37 -8.54 0.63
CA ILE A 46 9.41 -8.96 1.57
C ILE A 46 9.71 -10.45 1.44
N SER A 47 10.99 -10.80 1.53
CA SER A 47 11.46 -12.17 1.65
C SER A 47 11.99 -12.38 3.05
N LEU A 48 11.42 -13.33 3.77
CA LEU A 48 11.74 -13.61 5.17
C LEU A 48 12.18 -15.06 5.33
N THR A 49 13.15 -15.26 6.23
CA THR A 49 13.64 -16.56 6.66
C THR A 49 13.48 -16.63 8.17
N GLY A 50 12.74 -17.62 8.64
CA GLY A 50 12.57 -17.94 10.04
C GLY A 50 13.55 -19.04 10.44
N THR A 51 14.22 -18.88 11.56
CA THR A 51 15.10 -19.88 12.14
C THR A 51 14.45 -20.46 13.40
N LYS A 52 14.38 -21.79 13.48
CA LYS A 52 13.91 -22.54 14.64
C LYS A 52 14.82 -23.73 14.90
N ASP A 53 15.36 -23.86 16.10
CA ASP A 53 16.22 -24.98 16.51
C ASP A 53 17.38 -25.24 15.51
N GLY A 54 17.96 -24.15 14.99
CA GLY A 54 19.05 -24.19 14.01
C GLY A 54 18.62 -24.53 12.56
N ARG A 55 17.34 -24.77 12.29
CA ARG A 55 16.79 -24.95 10.94
C ARG A 55 16.21 -23.66 10.42
N SER A 56 16.37 -23.40 9.13
CA SER A 56 15.85 -22.19 8.48
C SER A 56 14.83 -22.55 7.41
N GLU A 57 13.72 -21.81 7.38
CA GLU A 57 12.66 -21.98 6.39
C GLU A 57 12.09 -20.62 5.95
N PRO A 58 11.54 -20.53 4.72
CA PRO A 58 10.89 -19.31 4.27
C PRO A 58 9.63 -19.00 5.11
N VAL A 59 9.44 -17.73 5.45
CA VAL A 59 8.27 -17.26 6.21
C VAL A 59 7.38 -16.42 5.30
N ASN A 60 6.13 -16.85 5.16
CA ASN A 60 5.11 -16.09 4.46
C ASN A 60 4.21 -15.34 5.46
N VAL A 61 4.47 -14.05 5.65
CA VAL A 61 3.68 -13.20 6.56
C VAL A 61 2.24 -12.98 6.09
N TYR A 62 1.96 -13.19 4.80
CA TYR A 62 0.61 -13.03 4.24
C TYR A 62 -0.36 -14.12 4.71
N ASP A 63 0.14 -15.28 5.13
CA ASP A 63 -0.69 -16.37 5.69
C ASP A 63 -1.31 -15.99 7.05
N HIS A 64 -0.85 -14.89 7.65
CA HIS A 64 -1.32 -14.37 8.94
C HIS A 64 -2.27 -13.17 8.81
N LEU A 65 -2.60 -12.75 7.58
CA LEU A 65 -3.56 -11.69 7.35
C LEU A 65 -4.98 -12.24 7.30
N SER A 66 -5.94 -11.43 7.74
CA SER A 66 -7.36 -11.76 7.55
C SER A 66 -7.67 -11.89 6.05
N PRO A 67 -8.58 -12.79 5.65
CA PRO A 67 -8.99 -12.93 4.26
C PRO A 67 -9.39 -11.57 3.65
N GLY A 68 -8.81 -11.24 2.49
CA GLY A 68 -9.03 -9.96 1.80
C GLY A 68 -8.15 -8.80 2.29
N SER A 69 -7.36 -8.98 3.36
CA SER A 69 -6.35 -8.01 3.79
C SER A 69 -5.02 -8.28 3.08
N PHE A 70 -4.58 -7.34 2.26
CA PHE A 70 -3.29 -7.38 1.56
C PHE A 70 -2.43 -6.15 1.83
N ILE A 71 -2.96 -5.20 2.62
CA ILE A 71 -2.23 -4.01 3.06
C ILE A 71 -1.41 -4.42 4.27
N LEU A 72 -0.08 -4.35 4.12
CA LEU A 72 0.86 -4.72 5.16
C LEU A 72 1.82 -3.56 5.37
N GLY A 73 1.52 -2.72 6.36
CA GLY A 73 2.44 -1.65 6.78
C GLY A 73 3.51 -2.15 7.76
N PRO A 74 4.57 -1.36 8.02
CA PRO A 74 5.61 -1.72 9.00
C PRO A 74 5.08 -2.12 10.38
N PRO A 75 4.08 -1.43 10.98
CA PRO A 75 3.56 -1.82 12.29
C PRO A 75 2.86 -3.19 12.27
N GLN A 76 2.12 -3.50 11.20
CA GLN A 76 1.45 -4.80 11.05
C GLN A 76 2.46 -5.92 10.80
N LEU A 77 3.47 -5.66 9.97
CA LEU A 77 4.59 -6.59 9.79
C LEU A 77 5.26 -6.89 11.13
N GLN A 78 5.57 -5.87 11.94
CA GLN A 78 6.15 -6.08 13.27
C GLN A 78 5.23 -6.90 14.18
N ALA A 79 3.92 -6.64 14.17
CA ALA A 79 2.97 -7.40 14.99
C ALA A 79 2.93 -8.90 14.59
N ILE A 80 3.00 -9.22 13.31
CA ILE A 80 3.07 -10.60 12.83
C ILE A 80 4.39 -11.25 13.27
N LEU A 81 5.52 -10.54 13.15
CA LEU A 81 6.82 -11.04 13.60
C LEU A 81 6.82 -11.29 15.11
N ASP A 82 6.31 -10.34 15.90
CA ASP A 82 6.21 -10.46 17.36
C ASP A 82 5.35 -11.66 17.75
N TYR A 83 4.23 -11.90 17.06
CA TYR A 83 3.40 -13.08 17.27
C TYR A 83 4.15 -14.38 16.95
N LEU A 84 4.85 -14.44 15.81
CA LEU A 84 5.57 -15.63 15.39
C LEU A 84 6.74 -15.98 16.30
N THR A 85 7.42 -14.97 16.85
CA THR A 85 8.47 -15.20 17.85
C THR A 85 7.90 -15.46 19.24
N GLY A 86 6.85 -14.73 19.65
CA GLY A 86 6.24 -14.85 20.98
C GLY A 86 5.49 -16.17 21.18
N SER A 87 4.97 -16.76 20.10
CA SER A 87 4.39 -18.11 20.10
C SER A 87 5.44 -19.22 20.08
N GLY A 88 6.72 -18.87 19.95
CA GLY A 88 7.83 -19.83 19.86
C GLY A 88 7.96 -20.55 18.52
N ARG A 89 7.21 -20.15 17.49
CA ARG A 89 7.28 -20.74 16.15
C ARG A 89 8.64 -20.52 15.50
N TYR A 90 9.24 -19.35 15.71
CA TYR A 90 10.60 -19.05 15.31
C TYR A 90 11.37 -18.44 16.47
N ASP A 91 12.64 -18.80 16.61
CA ASP A 91 13.55 -18.17 17.57
C ASP A 91 14.03 -16.82 17.02
N ARG A 92 14.13 -16.71 15.69
CA ARG A 92 14.56 -15.52 14.97
C ARG A 92 13.95 -15.47 13.58
N ILE A 93 13.63 -14.27 13.10
CA ILE A 93 13.24 -14.03 11.71
C ILE A 93 14.13 -12.93 11.16
N ASP A 94 14.67 -13.13 9.96
CA ASP A 94 15.44 -12.13 9.24
C ASP A 94 14.96 -12.04 7.79
N GLY A 95 15.28 -10.94 7.13
CA GLY A 95 15.03 -10.80 5.71
C GLY A 95 15.11 -9.38 5.21
N HIS A 96 14.69 -9.18 3.98
CA HIS A 96 14.78 -7.91 3.29
C HIS A 96 13.66 -7.77 2.27
N GLY A 97 13.38 -6.53 1.90
CA GLY A 97 12.27 -6.21 1.03
C GLY A 97 12.18 -4.73 0.70
N ARG A 98 11.03 -4.36 0.18
CA ARG A 98 10.70 -3.01 -0.27
C ARG A 98 9.26 -2.69 0.10
N ILE A 99 9.04 -1.47 0.56
CA ILE A 99 7.74 -0.92 0.87
C ILE A 99 7.37 0.10 -0.21
N LEU A 100 6.23 -0.12 -0.85
CA LEU A 100 5.65 0.80 -1.81
C LEU A 100 4.55 1.59 -1.11
N SER A 101 4.77 2.89 -0.99
CA SER A 101 3.83 3.80 -0.34
C SER A 101 3.65 5.08 -1.16
N THR A 102 2.76 5.95 -0.69
CA THR A 102 2.60 7.31 -1.26
C THR A 102 3.86 8.19 -1.17
N ARG A 103 4.87 7.79 -0.38
CA ARG A 103 6.18 8.46 -0.30
C ARG A 103 7.20 7.90 -1.30
N GLY A 104 6.79 6.94 -2.12
CA GLY A 104 7.67 6.19 -3.01
C GLY A 104 8.04 4.83 -2.44
N GLU A 105 9.02 4.23 -3.09
CA GLU A 105 9.58 2.95 -2.71
C GLU A 105 10.71 3.14 -1.67
N GLN A 106 10.65 2.37 -0.59
CA GLN A 106 11.61 2.42 0.51
C GLN A 106 12.13 1.00 0.78
N PRO A 107 13.44 0.80 1.02
CA PRO A 107 13.92 -0.49 1.50
C PRO A 107 13.32 -0.81 2.87
N VAL A 108 13.13 -2.09 3.16
CA VAL A 108 12.83 -2.58 4.50
C VAL A 108 13.67 -3.80 4.77
N GLU A 109 14.20 -3.89 5.97
CA GLU A 109 14.91 -5.05 6.46
C GLU A 109 14.25 -5.58 7.71
N VAL A 110 14.34 -6.88 7.91
CA VAL A 110 14.02 -7.52 9.18
C VAL A 110 15.32 -8.08 9.72
N ARG A 111 15.77 -7.55 10.85
CA ARG A 111 16.99 -7.97 11.53
C ARG A 111 16.62 -8.40 12.93
N SER A 112 16.93 -9.64 13.29
CA SER A 112 16.63 -10.20 14.61
C SER A 112 15.16 -9.97 15.00
N SER A 113 14.25 -10.27 14.08
CA SER A 113 12.79 -10.14 14.22
C SER A 113 12.27 -8.71 14.39
N ARG A 114 13.10 -7.70 14.08
CA ARG A 114 12.72 -6.28 14.11
C ARG A 114 12.71 -5.68 12.71
N VAL A 115 11.64 -4.96 12.40
CA VAL A 115 11.50 -4.19 11.15
C VAL A 115 12.36 -2.92 11.23
N VAL A 116 13.22 -2.72 10.23
CA VAL A 116 14.11 -1.58 10.07
C VAL A 116 13.84 -0.94 8.70
N LEU A 117 13.68 0.38 8.67
CA LEU A 117 13.36 1.20 7.47
C LEU A 117 14.54 2.09 7.08
#